data_AF-A0A3Q2CTS1-F1
#
_entry.id   AF-A0A3Q2CTS1-F1
#
_cell.length_a   1.000
_cell.length_b   1.000
_cell.length_c   1.000
_cell.angle_alpha   90.00
_cell.angle_beta   90.00
_cell.angle_gamma   90.00
#
_symmetry.space_group_name_H-M   'P 1'
#
loop_
_entity.id
_entity.type
_entity.pdbx_description
1 polymer ?
#
loop_
_entity_poly.entity_id
_entity_poly.type
_entity_poly.pdbx_seq_one_letter_code
_entity_poly.pdbx_strand_id
1 'polypeptide(L)'
;MLLSDLKFTVWEWQDDLGYWRPYSGQVSAYIERCLSARGHRGAGATSICLGQSDPSLSPYLIDIPSLKQFRQDTGEPFRPLIAGGRI
;
A
#
# COMPACT_ATOMS: atom_id res chain seq x y z
N MET A 1 23.07 13.87 -14.02
CA MET A 1 22.27 12.68 -14.39
C MET A 1 20.93 12.86 -13.71
N LEU A 2 19.87 12.95 -14.50
CA LEU A 2 18.66 13.72 -14.20
C LEU A 2 17.81 13.13 -13.07
N LEU A 3 17.31 14.01 -12.20
CA LEU A 3 16.34 13.75 -11.13
C LEU A 3 14.92 13.50 -11.69
N SER A 4 14.79 12.96 -12.91
CA SER A 4 13.55 12.92 -13.69
C SER A 4 12.80 11.59 -13.65
N ASP A 5 13.28 10.58 -12.92
CA ASP A 5 12.63 9.26 -12.83
C ASP A 5 12.29 8.79 -11.41
N LEU A 6 12.47 9.63 -10.39
CA LEU A 6 11.92 9.36 -9.05
C LEU A 6 10.44 9.74 -9.02
N LYS A 7 9.61 9.02 -9.77
CA LYS A 7 8.15 9.06 -9.58
C LYS A 7 7.85 8.43 -8.23
N PHE A 8 7.75 9.25 -7.19
CA PHE A 8 7.24 8.80 -5.92
C PHE A 8 5.72 8.72 -6.02
N THR A 9 5.21 7.51 -6.16
CA THR A 9 3.78 7.24 -6.03
C THR A 9 3.41 7.35 -4.56
N VAL A 10 2.52 8.26 -4.20
CA VAL A 10 1.85 8.25 -2.90
C VAL A 10 0.67 7.30 -2.99
N TRP A 11 0.69 6.27 -2.14
CA TRP A 11 -0.45 5.37 -1.98
C TRP A 11 -1.44 5.96 -1.00
N GLU A 12 -2.73 5.86 -1.31
CA GLU A 12 -3.81 6.37 -0.47
C GLU A 12 -4.84 5.27 -0.20
N TRP A 13 -5.47 5.34 0.97
CA TRP A 13 -6.59 4.47 1.35
C TRP A 13 -7.85 5.30 1.58
N GLN A 14 -9.02 4.73 1.30
CA GLN A 14 -10.30 5.42 1.52
C GLN A 14 -10.81 5.21 2.96
N ASP A 15 -11.11 6.31 3.66
CA ASP A 15 -11.71 6.27 4.99
C ASP A 15 -13.24 6.06 4.96
N ASP A 16 -13.85 5.92 6.13
CA ASP A 16 -15.30 5.66 6.27
C ASP A 16 -16.18 6.82 5.78
N LEU A 17 -15.60 8.01 5.62
CA LEU A 17 -16.28 9.19 5.10
C LEU A 17 -16.07 9.32 3.58
N GLY A 18 -15.34 8.40 2.97
CA GLY A 18 -15.06 8.40 1.54
C GLY A 18 -13.86 9.25 1.12
N TYR A 19 -13.11 9.83 2.08
CA TYR A 19 -11.92 10.62 1.78
C TYR A 19 -10.71 9.72 1.55
N TRP A 20 -9.87 10.12 0.60
CA TRP A 20 -8.56 9.50 0.40
C TRP A 20 -7.56 10.02 1.43
N ARG A 21 -6.88 9.10 2.08
CA ARG A 21 -5.89 9.36 3.13
C ARG A 21 -4.53 8.87 2.66
N PRO A 22 -3.52 9.75 2.56
CA PRO A 22 -2.20 9.34 2.10
C PRO A 22 -1.50 8.50 3.16
N TYR A 23 -0.85 7.44 2.71
CA TYR A 23 0.20 6.80 3.48
C TYR A 23 1.43 7.71 3.54
N SER A 24 2.30 7.47 4.53
CA SER A 24 3.62 8.10 4.56
C SER A 24 4.45 7.70 3.33
N GLY A 25 5.48 8.50 3.01
CA GLY A 25 6.39 8.19 1.91
C GLY A 25 7.10 6.84 2.08
N GLN A 26 7.46 6.48 3.32
CA GLN A 26 8.07 5.18 3.65
C GLN A 26 7.11 4.01 3.37
N VAL A 27 5.86 4.13 3.78
CA VAL A 27 4.85 3.08 3.54
C VAL A 27 4.53 2.99 2.05
N SER A 28 4.40 4.11 1.36
CA SER A 28 4.16 4.14 -0.09
C SER A 28 5.30 3.47 -0.88
N ALA A 29 6.57 3.77 -0.55
CA ALA A 29 7.72 3.13 -1.18
C ALA A 29 7.80 1.61 -0.89
N TYR A 30 7.40 1.20 0.31
CA TYR A 30 7.32 -0.20 0.68
C TYR A 30 6.26 -0.95 -0.15
N ILE A 31 5.06 -0.37 -0.31
CA ILE A 31 3.98 -0.92 -1.15
C ILE A 31 4.48 -1.12 -2.59
N GLU A 32 5.10 -0.10 -3.19
CA GLU A 32 5.67 -0.18 -4.55
C GLU A 32 6.71 -1.30 -4.70
N ARG A 33 7.59 -1.47 -3.70
CA ARG A 33 8.59 -2.55 -3.71
C ARG A 33 7.94 -3.93 -3.66
N CYS A 34 6.90 -4.11 -2.86
CA CYS A 34 6.17 -5.37 -2.77
C CYS A 34 5.38 -5.68 -4.05
N LEU A 35 4.80 -4.65 -4.69
CA LEU A 35 4.07 -4.79 -5.95
C LEU A 35 5.00 -5.14 -7.11
N SER A 36 6.15 -4.46 -7.23
CA SER A 36 7.15 -4.70 -8.28
C SER A 36 7.83 -6.08 -8.17
N ALA A 37 7.96 -6.62 -6.95
CA ALA A 37 8.51 -7.96 -6.71
C ALA A 37 7.67 -9.10 -7.33
N ARG A 38 6.36 -8.89 -7.60
CA ARG A 38 5.53 -9.88 -8.29
C ARG A 38 6.02 -10.23 -9.68
N GLY A 39 6.59 -9.26 -10.40
CA GLY A 39 6.94 -9.42 -11.81
C GLY A 39 8.12 -10.36 -12.06
N HIS A 40 8.92 -10.66 -11.02
CA HIS A 40 10.25 -11.27 -11.20
C HIS A 40 10.36 -12.73 -10.76
N ARG A 41 9.46 -13.25 -9.92
CA ARG A 41 9.52 -14.65 -9.42
C ARG A 41 8.11 -15.18 -9.23
N GLY A 42 7.76 -16.25 -9.95
CA GLY A 42 6.42 -16.84 -10.14
C GLY A 42 5.64 -17.33 -8.90
N ALA A 43 5.92 -16.81 -7.71
CA ALA A 43 5.11 -16.90 -6.51
C ALA A 43 5.10 -15.52 -5.84
N GLY A 44 4.37 -14.57 -6.44
CA GLY A 44 4.24 -13.23 -5.87
C GLY A 44 3.38 -13.25 -4.60
N ALA A 45 3.78 -12.52 -3.57
CA ALA A 45 3.00 -12.37 -2.34
C ALA A 45 1.58 -11.87 -2.65
N THR A 46 0.53 -12.54 -2.16
CA THR A 46 -0.87 -12.15 -2.36
C THR A 46 -1.33 -11.06 -1.40
N SER A 47 -0.58 -10.86 -0.31
CA SER A 47 -0.81 -9.80 0.69
C SER A 47 0.46 -9.02 1.05
N ILE A 48 0.30 -7.79 1.54
CA ILE A 48 1.37 -6.94 2.12
C ILE A 48 1.00 -6.64 3.57
N CYS A 49 1.88 -6.97 4.52
CA CYS A 49 1.70 -6.60 5.92
C CYS A 49 2.30 -5.21 6.17
N LEU A 50 1.47 -4.20 6.48
CA LEU A 50 1.94 -2.83 6.64
C LEU A 50 2.81 -2.63 7.89
N GLY A 51 2.61 -3.46 8.90
CA GLY A 51 3.46 -3.56 10.10
C GLY A 51 4.95 -3.74 9.84
N GLN A 52 5.32 -4.31 8.70
CA GLN A 52 6.73 -4.50 8.31
C GLN A 52 7.42 -3.18 7.92
N SER A 53 6.64 -2.17 7.54
CA SER A 53 7.14 -0.83 7.24
C SER A 53 6.91 0.12 8.42
N ASP A 54 5.73 0.06 9.03
CA ASP A 54 5.35 0.91 10.17
C ASP A 54 4.64 0.07 11.23
N PRO A 55 5.24 -0.13 12.42
CA PRO A 55 4.64 -0.93 13.50
C PRO A 55 3.26 -0.45 13.96
N SER A 56 2.91 0.83 13.78
CA SER A 56 1.57 1.32 14.11
C SER A 56 0.49 0.76 13.17
N LEU A 57 0.90 0.31 11.98
CA LEU A 57 0.04 -0.33 10.99
C LEU A 57 0.08 -1.86 11.06
N SER A 58 0.65 -2.44 12.13
CA SER A 58 0.69 -3.89 12.37
C SER A 58 -0.64 -4.63 12.16
N PRO A 59 -1.80 -4.07 12.54
CA PRO A 59 -3.08 -4.74 12.31
C PRO A 59 -3.54 -4.79 10.85
N TYR A 60 -2.89 -4.07 9.93
CA TYR A 60 -3.39 -3.86 8.57
C TYR A 60 -2.62 -4.66 7.53
N LEU A 61 -3.38 -5.34 6.66
CA LEU A 61 -2.88 -5.98 5.46
C LEU A 61 -3.51 -5.37 4.21
N ILE A 62 -2.74 -5.31 3.13
CA ILE A 62 -3.25 -5.07 1.79
C ILE A 62 -3.41 -6.42 1.09
N ASP A 63 -4.62 -6.76 0.67
CA ASP A 63 -4.86 -7.78 -0.35
C ASP A 63 -4.51 -7.18 -1.71
N ILE A 64 -3.48 -7.71 -2.37
CA ILE A 64 -3.04 -7.10 -3.62
C ILE A 64 -3.98 -7.40 -4.79
N PRO A 65 -4.51 -8.63 -5.00
CA PRO A 65 -5.41 -8.89 -6.11
C PRO A 65 -6.57 -7.91 -6.21
N SER A 66 -7.15 -7.52 -5.06
CA SER A 66 -8.24 -6.55 -5.01
C SER A 66 -7.80 -5.10 -4.77
N LEU A 67 -6.52 -4.87 -4.44
CA LEU A 67 -5.98 -3.59 -3.95
C LEU A 67 -6.84 -2.99 -2.85
N LYS A 68 -7.13 -3.78 -1.83
CA LYS A 68 -7.88 -3.35 -0.64
C LYS A 68 -7.10 -3.61 0.64
N GLN A 69 -7.21 -2.70 1.58
CA GLN A 69 -6.72 -2.86 2.94
C GLN A 69 -7.81 -3.46 3.82
N PHE A 70 -7.44 -4.32 4.74
CA PHE A 70 -8.32 -4.78 5.80
C PHE A 70 -7.55 -4.86 7.11
N ARG A 71 -8.27 -4.73 8.22
CA ARG A 71 -7.72 -4.87 9.57
C ARG A 71 -7.96 -6.29 10.06
N GLN A 72 -6.90 -7.00 10.45
CA GLN A 72 -6.97 -8.44 10.74
C GLN A 72 -7.62 -8.79 12.08
N ASP A 73 -7.49 -7.92 13.08
CA ASP A 73 -7.91 -8.17 14.47
C ASP A 73 -9.39 -7.87 14.71
N THR A 74 -9.95 -6.88 14.02
CA THR A 74 -11.32 -6.42 14.23
C THR A 74 -12.27 -6.74 13.08
N GLY A 75 -11.77 -7.22 11.93
CA GLY A 75 -12.60 -7.50 10.76
C GLY A 75 -13.19 -6.25 10.10
N GLU A 76 -12.52 -5.11 10.23
CA GLU A 76 -12.91 -3.84 9.59
C GLU A 76 -13.14 -4.02 8.08
N PRO A 77 -14.08 -3.26 7.49
CA PRO A 77 -14.41 -3.38 6.09
C PRO A 77 -13.20 -3.18 5.19
N PHE A 78 -13.20 -3.85 4.03
CA PHE A 78 -12.17 -3.68 3.03
C PHE A 78 -12.16 -2.24 2.50
N ARG A 79 -11.07 -1.52 2.75
CA ARG A 79 -10.85 -0.14 2.32
C ARG A 79 -10.11 -0.12 0.97
N PRO A 80 -10.66 0.49 -0.08
CA PRO A 80 -9.98 0.63 -1.36
C PRO A 80 -8.63 1.36 -1.24
N LEU A 81 -7.66 0.99 -2.10
CA LEU A 81 -6.42 1.74 -2.30
C LEU A 81 -6.34 2.34 -3.70
N ILE A 82 -5.70 3.50 -3.80
CA ILE A 82 -5.28 4.10 -5.07
C ILE A 82 -3.83 4.57 -5.01
N ALA A 83 -3.20 4.63 -6.17
CA ALA A 83 -1.98 5.40 -6.41
C ALA A 83 -2.41 6.84 -6.74
N GLY A 84 -2.40 7.72 -5.74
CA GLY A 84 -3.13 9.00 -5.77
C GLY A 84 -2.34 10.23 -6.17
N GLY A 85 -1.00 10.22 -6.08
CA GLY A 85 -0.21 11.40 -6.44
C GLY A 85 1.22 11.09 -6.84
N ARG A 86 1.68 11.72 -7.92
CA ARG A 86 3.12 11.94 -8.17
C ARG A 86 3.46 13.26 -7.49
N ILE A 87 4.39 13.25 -6.53
CA ILE A 87 5.04 14.50 -6.08
C ILE A 87 6.01 15.00 -7.14
#